data_AF-A0A0W0YDE5-F1
#
_entry.id   AF-A0A0W0YDE5-F1
#
_cell.length_a   1.000
_cell.length_b   1.000
_cell.length_c   1.000
_cell.angle_alpha   90.00
_cell.angle_beta   90.00
_cell.angle_gamma   90.00
#
_symmetry.space_group_name_H-M   'P 1'
#
loop_
_entity.id
_entity.type
_entity.pdbx_description
1 polymer ?
#
loop_
_entity_poly.entity_id
_entity_poly.type
_entity_poly.pdbx_seq_one_letter_code
_entity_poly.pdbx_strand_id
1 'polypeptide(L)'
;MHEIKFDGYRIIAFIHDKKIHLKTRNNNDWTNYLLSIEQAIKKLSLQRVILDGELVLLDKHGYSDFQLLQNTIKVNANAPYVYYIFDILYYDQFDLRSLPLLKRKQILKELLAGGNKTLR
;
A
#
# COMPACT_ATOMS: atom_id res chain seq x y z
N MET A 1 -5.17 19.81 2.36
CA MET A 1 -5.60 18.58 1.67
C MET A 1 -6.20 17.67 2.73
N HIS A 2 -7.48 17.31 2.60
CA HIS A 2 -8.11 16.34 3.49
C HIS A 2 -7.79 14.94 2.96
N GLU A 3 -6.99 14.18 3.70
CA GLU A 3 -6.87 12.74 3.51
C GLU A 3 -8.13 12.08 4.07
N ILE A 4 -8.71 11.18 3.30
CA ILE A 4 -9.78 10.31 3.77
C ILE A 4 -9.17 9.46 4.88
N LYS A 5 -9.65 9.62 6.12
CA LYS A 5 -9.31 8.71 7.20
C LYS A 5 -9.99 7.39 6.90
N PHE A 6 -9.22 6.44 6.38
CA PHE A 6 -9.63 5.05 6.39
C PHE A 6 -9.28 4.45 7.74
N ASP A 7 -10.22 3.73 8.36
CA ASP A 7 -9.93 2.93 9.55
C ASP A 7 -9.33 1.59 9.09
N GLY A 8 -8.00 1.49 9.12
CA GLY A 8 -7.24 0.37 8.58
C GLY A 8 -5.95 0.05 9.35
N TYR A 9 -5.03 -0.62 8.67
CA TYR A 9 -3.65 -0.75 9.13
C TYR A 9 -2.71 0.02 8.21
N ARG A 10 -1.93 0.96 8.77
CA ARG A 10 -0.83 1.59 8.04
C ARG A 10 0.22 0.55 7.66
N ILE A 11 0.50 0.46 6.36
CA ILE A 11 1.50 -0.43 5.76
C ILE A 11 2.53 0.41 5.00
N ILE A 12 3.80 0.11 5.21
CA ILE A 12 4.91 0.57 4.38
C ILE A 12 5.35 -0.59 3.49
N ALA A 13 5.28 -0.40 2.18
CA ALA A 13 5.75 -1.37 1.21
C ALA A 13 7.19 -1.03 0.81
N PHE A 14 8.11 -1.97 1.06
CA PHE A 14 9.49 -1.90 0.60
C PHE A 14 9.65 -2.81 -0.61
N ILE A 15 10.00 -2.24 -1.75
CA ILE A 15 10.27 -2.98 -2.99
C ILE A 15 11.76 -2.86 -3.30
N HIS A 16 12.44 -3.99 -3.44
CA HIS A 16 13.84 -4.06 -3.85
C HIS A 16 14.09 -5.31 -4.70
N ASP A 17 14.44 -5.14 -5.98
CA ASP A 17 14.79 -6.21 -6.93
C ASP A 17 13.82 -7.40 -6.88
N LYS A 18 12.52 -7.10 -7.04
CA LYS A 18 11.37 -8.04 -6.99
C LYS A 18 11.01 -8.60 -5.62
N LYS A 19 11.79 -8.34 -4.57
CA LYS A 19 11.40 -8.64 -3.19
C LYS A 19 10.51 -7.53 -2.68
N ILE A 20 9.39 -7.92 -2.07
CA ILE A 20 8.41 -7.00 -1.50
C ILE A 20 8.27 -7.35 -0.03
N HIS A 21 8.45 -6.36 0.85
CA HIS A 21 8.14 -6.48 2.26
C HIS A 21 7.04 -5.49 2.62
N LEU A 22 5.94 -6.00 3.18
CA LEU A 22 4.81 -5.19 3.62
C LEU A 22 4.85 -5.11 5.13
N LYS A 23 5.24 -3.96 5.66
CA LYS A 23 5.48 -3.78 7.10
C LYS A 23 4.46 -2.87 7.74
N THR A 24 3.98 -3.25 8.92
CA THR A 24 3.12 -2.38 9.74
C THR A 24 3.89 -1.19 10.30
N ARG A 25 3.17 -0.21 10.86
CA ARG A 25 3.74 0.91 11.65
C ARG A 25 4.73 0.46 12.74
N ASN A 26 4.54 -0.73 13.31
CA ASN A 26 5.41 -1.28 14.36
C ASN A 26 6.52 -2.20 13.79
N ASN A 27 6.82 -2.09 12.50
CA ASN A 27 7.86 -2.84 11.78
C ASN A 27 7.66 -4.38 11.73
N ASN A 28 6.46 -4.87 12.07
CA ASN A 28 6.11 -6.28 11.85
C ASN A 28 5.96 -6.56 10.36
N ASP A 29 6.63 -7.59 9.87
CA ASP A 29 6.50 -8.06 8.48
C ASP A 29 5.19 -8.85 8.32
N TRP A 30 4.29 -8.32 7.49
CA TRP A 30 2.97 -8.87 7.18
C TRP A 30 2.87 -9.37 5.74
N THR A 31 4.00 -9.54 5.04
CA THR A 31 4.01 -9.96 3.63
C THR A 31 3.22 -11.26 3.41
N ASN A 32 3.37 -12.24 4.30
CA ASN A 32 2.67 -13.53 4.21
C ASN A 32 1.15 -13.43 4.48
N TYR A 33 0.67 -12.34 5.06
CA TYR A 33 -0.75 -12.06 5.30
C TYR A 33 -1.39 -11.23 4.18
N LEU A 34 -0.58 -10.73 3.25
CA LEU A 34 -0.97 -9.71 2.28
C LEU A 34 -0.60 -10.12 0.84
N LEU A 35 -0.77 -11.41 0.51
CA LEU A 35 -0.37 -11.96 -0.78
C LEU A 35 -1.10 -11.30 -1.96
N SER A 36 -2.36 -10.89 -1.80
CA SER A 36 -3.09 -10.16 -2.84
C SER A 36 -2.49 -8.77 -3.13
N ILE A 37 -2.00 -8.08 -2.09
CA ILE A 37 -1.28 -6.79 -2.23
C ILE A 37 0.10 -7.02 -2.84
N GLU A 38 0.84 -8.01 -2.36
CA GLU A 38 2.16 -8.36 -2.87
C GLU A 38 2.10 -8.65 -4.39
N GLN A 39 1.16 -9.49 -4.83
CA GLN A 39 0.94 -9.78 -6.24
C GLN A 39 0.55 -8.55 -7.06
N ALA A 40 -0.27 -7.65 -6.50
CA ALA A 40 -0.65 -6.42 -7.16
C ALA A 40 0.57 -5.49 -7.36
N ILE A 41 1.44 -5.37 -6.36
CA ILE A 41 2.68 -4.57 -6.46
C ILE A 41 3.66 -5.20 -7.45
N LYS A 42 3.79 -6.54 -7.49
CA LYS A 42 4.65 -7.24 -8.47
C LYS A 42 4.32 -6.86 -9.91
N LYS A 43 3.04 -6.64 -10.23
CA LYS A 43 2.58 -6.25 -11.58
C LYS A 43 3.05 -4.86 -12.02
N LEU A 44 3.38 -3.98 -11.08
CA LEU A 44 3.93 -2.65 -11.40
C LEU A 44 5.38 -2.71 -11.92
N SER A 45 6.05 -3.87 -11.84
CA SER A 45 7.44 -4.06 -12.31
C SER A 45 8.44 -3.05 -11.73
N LEU A 46 8.21 -2.61 -10.50
CA LEU A 46 9.07 -1.65 -9.80
C LEU A 46 10.35 -2.32 -9.30
N GLN A 47 11.48 -1.63 -9.42
CA GLN A 47 12.77 -2.14 -8.94
C GLN A 47 13.05 -1.74 -7.49
N ARG A 48 13.06 -0.44 -7.19
CA ARG A 48 13.44 0.10 -5.89
C ARG A 48 12.49 1.23 -5.48
N VAL A 49 11.54 0.93 -4.61
CA VAL A 49 10.50 1.90 -4.21
C VAL A 49 10.11 1.69 -2.76
N ILE A 50 9.83 2.77 -2.04
CA ILE A 50 9.17 2.73 -0.73
C ILE A 50 7.84 3.49 -0.82
N LEU A 51 6.74 2.79 -0.58
CA LEU A 51 5.39 3.33 -0.58
C LEU A 51 4.81 3.35 0.83
N ASP A 52 4.00 4.35 1.14
CA ASP A 52 3.29 4.49 2.41
C ASP A 52 1.79 4.62 2.15
N GLY A 53 1.01 3.87 2.91
CA GLY A 53 -0.41 3.73 2.66
C GLY A 53 -1.17 3.07 3.78
N GLU A 54 -2.48 3.00 3.60
CA GLU A 54 -3.42 2.37 4.51
C GLU A 54 -4.02 1.12 3.87
N LEU A 55 -3.93 0.00 4.57
CA LEU A 55 -4.58 -1.25 4.19
C LEU A 55 -5.99 -1.28 4.76
N VAL A 56 -6.97 -1.56 3.90
CA VAL A 56 -8.35 -1.77 4.30
C VAL A 56 -8.94 -3.03 3.67
N LEU A 57 -10.10 -3.42 4.18
CA LEU A 57 -11.01 -4.34 3.52
C LEU A 57 -12.36 -3.63 3.36
N LEU A 58 -12.98 -3.77 2.18
CA LEU A 58 -14.26 -3.12 1.89
C LEU A 58 -15.41 -4.08 2.15
N ASP A 59 -16.50 -3.57 2.71
CA ASP A 59 -17.76 -4.29 2.83
C ASP A 59 -18.48 -4.43 1.47
N LYS A 60 -19.67 -5.05 1.50
CA LYS A 60 -20.53 -5.23 0.31
C LYS A 60 -21.01 -3.92 -0.32
N HIS A 61 -20.93 -2.80 0.40
CA HIS A 61 -21.33 -1.47 -0.06
C HIS A 61 -20.12 -0.64 -0.52
N GLY A 62 -18.89 -1.16 -0.38
CA GLY A 62 -17.65 -0.50 -0.77
C GLY A 62 -17.05 0.40 0.31
N TYR A 63 -17.58 0.39 1.54
CA TYR A 63 -17.04 1.14 2.67
C TYR A 63 -15.96 0.33 3.38
N SER A 64 -14.94 1.00 3.93
CA SER A 64 -13.94 0.33 4.75
C SER A 64 -14.57 -0.24 6.02
N ASP A 65 -14.37 -1.53 6.27
CA ASP A 65 -14.83 -2.23 7.47
C ASP A 65 -13.62 -2.76 8.24
N PHE A 66 -13.29 -2.06 9.32
CA PHE A 66 -12.13 -2.40 10.15
C PHE A 66 -12.32 -3.72 10.90
N GLN A 67 -13.54 -4.03 11.37
CA GLN A 67 -13.82 -5.27 12.07
C GLN A 67 -13.66 -6.47 11.12
N LEU A 68 -14.15 -6.34 9.89
CA LEU A 68 -13.96 -7.32 8.84
C LEU A 68 -12.47 -7.51 8.51
N LEU A 69 -11.70 -6.43 8.42
CA LEU A 69 -10.25 -6.48 8.22
C LEU A 69 -9.55 -7.28 9.34
N GLN A 70 -9.84 -6.95 10.61
CA GLN A 70 -9.26 -7.62 11.78
C GLN A 70 -9.54 -9.13 11.79
N ASN A 71 -10.78 -9.51 11.47
CA ASN A 71 -11.20 -10.91 11.43
C ASN A 71 -10.57 -11.69 10.26
N THR A 72 -10.20 -11.00 9.18
CA THR A 72 -9.74 -11.64 7.93
C THR A 72 -8.22 -11.70 7.81
N ILE A 73 -7.50 -10.69 8.31
CA ILE A 73 -6.07 -10.45 8.01
C ILE A 73 -5.15 -11.64 8.28
N LYS A 74 -5.39 -12.40 9.36
CA LYS A 74 -4.58 -13.58 9.71
C LYS A 74 -5.15 -14.90 9.20
N VAL A 75 -6.34 -14.88 8.59
CA VAL A 75 -7.09 -16.08 8.17
C VAL A 75 -7.03 -16.26 6.66
N ASN A 76 -7.07 -15.17 5.89
CA ASN A 76 -7.08 -15.22 4.43
C ASN A 76 -6.11 -14.20 3.82
N ALA A 77 -4.91 -14.67 3.45
CA ALA A 77 -3.89 -13.81 2.86
C ALA A 77 -4.21 -13.33 1.42
N ASN A 78 -5.20 -13.95 0.77
CA ASN A 78 -5.66 -13.61 -0.59
C ASN A 78 -7.00 -12.86 -0.59
N ALA A 79 -7.48 -12.40 0.57
CA ALA A 79 -8.69 -11.59 0.64
C ALA A 79 -8.56 -10.33 -0.24
N PRO A 80 -9.69 -9.73 -0.67
CA PRO A 80 -9.70 -8.58 -1.58
C PRO A 80 -9.33 -7.28 -0.85
N TYR A 81 -8.16 -7.27 -0.19
CA TYR A 81 -7.60 -6.09 0.45
C TYR A 81 -7.42 -4.97 -0.57
N VAL A 82 -7.56 -3.74 -0.08
CA VAL A 82 -7.26 -2.53 -0.82
C VAL A 82 -6.17 -1.79 -0.07
N TYR A 83 -5.11 -1.42 -0.78
CA TYR A 83 -4.01 -0.63 -0.26
C TYR A 83 -4.11 0.78 -0.84
N TYR A 84 -4.54 1.72 -0.01
CA TYR A 84 -4.62 3.14 -0.33
C TYR A 84 -3.27 3.79 -0.10
N ILE A 85 -2.52 3.99 -1.17
CA ILE A 85 -1.17 4.55 -1.15
C ILE A 85 -1.30 6.07 -1.24
N PHE A 86 -0.80 6.78 -0.23
CA PHE A 86 -0.90 8.23 -0.16
C PHE A 86 0.45 8.95 -0.22
N ASP A 87 1.57 8.22 -0.10
CA ASP A 87 2.91 8.78 -0.22
C ASP A 87 3.92 7.81 -0.88
N ILE A 88 4.97 8.39 -1.46
CA ILE A 88 6.14 7.70 -1.99
C ILE A 88 7.38 8.30 -1.36
N LEU A 89 8.13 7.48 -0.62
CA LEU A 89 9.25 7.94 0.19
C LEU A 89 10.59 7.76 -0.52
N TYR A 90 10.68 6.79 -1.42
CA TYR A 90 11.89 6.47 -2.17
C TYR A 90 11.52 5.94 -3.55
N TYR A 91 12.26 6.36 -4.58
CA TYR A 91 12.06 5.88 -5.95
C TYR A 91 13.39 5.77 -6.69
N ASP A 92 13.67 4.58 -7.19
CA ASP A 92 14.90 4.14 -7.84
C ASP A 92 16.17 4.36 -7.00
N GLN A 93 16.79 5.54 -7.10
CA GLN A 93 18.00 5.92 -6.35
C GLN A 93 17.79 7.14 -5.46
N PHE A 94 16.58 7.71 -5.48
CA PHE A 94 16.29 9.00 -4.87
C PHE A 94 15.46 8.82 -3.59
N ASP A 95 16.00 9.32 -2.49
CA ASP A 95 15.21 9.58 -1.29
C ASP A 95 14.34 10.82 -1.52
N LEU A 96 13.04 10.61 -1.57
CA LEU A 96 12.08 11.66 -1.90
C LEU A 96 11.59 12.41 -0.66
N ARG A 97 11.96 11.99 0.56
CA ARG A 97 11.44 12.57 1.81
C ARG A 97 11.79 14.04 2.01
N SER A 98 12.86 14.51 1.36
CA SER A 98 13.26 15.93 1.34
C SER A 98 12.40 16.78 0.41
N LEU A 99 11.66 16.18 -0.52
CA LEU A 99 10.77 16.89 -1.43
C LEU A 99 9.47 17.33 -0.73
N PRO A 100 8.86 18.45 -1.15
CA PRO A 100 7.52 18.82 -0.68
C PRO A 100 6.49 17.72 -0.94
N LEU A 101 5.53 17.54 -0.03
CA LEU A 101 4.47 16.52 -0.13
C LEU A 101 3.77 16.52 -1.50
N LEU A 102 3.47 17.70 -2.04
CA LEU A 102 2.82 17.84 -3.34
C LEU A 102 3.64 17.21 -4.48
N LYS A 103 4.97 17.33 -4.44
CA LYS A 103 5.86 16.72 -5.44
C LYS A 103 5.86 15.20 -5.33
N ARG A 104 5.89 14.66 -4.10
CA ARG A 104 5.78 13.20 -3.88
C ARG A 104 4.45 12.65 -4.38
N LYS A 105 3.33 13.35 -4.11
CA LYS A 105 2.01 12.97 -4.63
C LYS A 105 1.91 13.03 -6.16
N GLN A 106 2.60 13.96 -6.81
CA GLN A 106 2.69 14.01 -8.29
C GLN A 106 3.40 12.77 -8.83
N ILE A 107 4.58 12.44 -8.29
CA ILE A 107 5.35 11.24 -8.67
C ILE A 107 4.52 9.97 -8.43
N LEU A 108 3.87 9.86 -7.27
CA LEU A 108 3.01 8.73 -6.93
C LEU A 108 1.85 8.57 -7.93
N LYS A 109 1.21 9.67 -8.33
CA LYS A 109 0.11 9.64 -9.30
C LYS A 109 0.58 9.09 -10.66
N GLU A 110 1.75 9.51 -11.12
CA GLU A 110 2.34 9.00 -12.36
C GLU A 110 2.67 7.51 -12.25
N LEU A 111 3.23 7.10 -11.11
CA LEU A 111 3.56 5.70 -10.82
C LEU A 111 2.32 4.77 -10.84
N LEU A 112 1.18 5.25 -10.36
CA LEU A 112 -0.06 4.48 -10.24
C LEU A 112 -1.05 4.72 -11.40
N ALA A 113 -0.67 5.47 -12.43
CA ALA A 113 -1.57 5.87 -13.53
C ALA A 113 -2.17 4.69 -14.31
N GLY A 114 -1.61 3.49 -14.20
CA GLY A 114 -2.13 2.24 -14.80
C GLY A 114 -3.41 1.69 -14.15
N GLY A 115 -3.83 2.23 -13.00
CA GLY A 115 -5.11 1.92 -12.34
C GLY A 115 -5.24 0.48 -11.85
N ASN A 116 -5.33 0.29 -10.54
CA ASN A 116 -5.59 -1.03 -9.96
C ASN A 116 -6.68 -0.93 -8.90
N LYS A 117 -7.64 -1.87 -8.88
CA LYS A 117 -8.67 -1.91 -7.83
C LYS A 117 -8.08 -2.21 -6.45
N THR A 118 -6.92 -2.87 -6.41
CA THR A 118 -6.17 -3.29 -5.22
C THR A 118 -5.19 -2.22 -4.72
N LEU A 119 -4.59 -1.43 -5.62
CA LEU A 119 -3.64 -0.36 -5.30
C LEU A 119 -4.27 0.97 -5.70
N ARG A 120 -4.70 1.75 -4.72
CA ARG A 120 -5.49 2.98 -4.92
C ARG A 120 -4.78 4.20 -4.40
#